data_AF-A0A9E0XDW1-F1
#
_entry.id   AF-A0A9E0XDW1-F1
#
_cell.length_a   1.000
_cell.length_b   1.000
_cell.length_c   1.000
_cell.angle_alpha   90.00
_cell.angle_beta   90.00
_cell.angle_gamma   90.00
#
_symmetry.space_group_name_H-M   'P 1'
#
loop_
_entity.id
_entity.type
_entity.pdbx_description
1 polymer ?
#
loop_
_entity_poly.entity_id
_entity_poly.type
_entity_poly.pdbx_seq_one_letter_code
_entity_poly.pdbx_strand_id
1 'polypeptide(L)'
;MIASVAFQKFKALRNTSLRLVPFNLVIGPNGSGKTSLIQAILRLRTLAKLPLADPAVPHPTRAEGPGIVFTFAPPHEGVKASMLCVSDVQCDTLLVEPANTSDWPLLKTEIGRIRSFLLDHYQMAEPALRTDGAELVGNGRNLAAVLAAMRERAPAAFAGLAAEVLRLMPEYSGIDLAGGPGDTVALGLVLGDGGAVVPAENLSQGTLYLLAMLAL
;
A
#
# COMPACT_ATOMS: atom_id res chain seq x y z
N MET A 1 -0.38 -2.87 13.92
CA MET A 1 -0.72 -3.05 12.48
C MET A 1 -0.38 -4.45 11.91
N ILE A 2 -0.32 -5.75 11.49
CA ILE A 2 -1.23 -6.95 11.37
C ILE A 2 -0.35 -8.19 11.59
N ALA A 3 -0.86 -9.23 12.26
CA ALA A 3 -0.09 -10.45 12.58
C ALA A 3 -0.57 -11.69 11.81
N SER A 4 -1.88 -11.85 11.58
CA SER A 4 -2.40 -12.93 10.74
C SER A 4 -3.74 -12.61 10.09
N VAL A 5 -4.07 -13.38 9.07
CA VAL A 5 -5.39 -13.43 8.45
C VAL A 5 -5.82 -14.88 8.22
N ALA A 6 -7.06 -15.20 8.57
CA ALA A 6 -7.69 -16.51 8.36
C ALA A 6 -8.95 -16.36 7.50
N PHE A 7 -9.15 -17.30 6.58
CA PHE A 7 -10.22 -17.32 5.60
C PHE A 7 -11.06 -18.59 5.77
N GLN A 8 -12.38 -18.41 5.83
CA GLN A 8 -13.36 -19.49 5.88
C GLN A 8 -14.32 -19.31 4.70
N LYS A 9 -14.43 -20.33 3.85
CA LYS A 9 -15.33 -20.41 2.68
C LYS A 9 -15.26 -19.19 1.72
N PHE A 10 -14.17 -18.40 1.69
CA PHE A 10 -14.07 -17.15 0.91
C PHE A 10 -13.28 -17.35 -0.40
N LYS A 11 -13.96 -17.22 -1.55
CA LYS A 11 -13.42 -17.46 -2.89
C LYS A 11 -12.70 -18.83 -2.93
N ALA A 12 -11.49 -18.91 -3.46
CA ALA A 12 -10.69 -20.15 -3.46
C ALA A 12 -10.24 -20.59 -2.04
N LEU A 13 -10.25 -19.71 -1.05
CA LEU A 13 -9.71 -19.94 0.29
C LEU A 13 -10.79 -20.54 1.21
N ARG A 14 -10.90 -21.88 1.18
CA ARG A 14 -11.97 -22.61 1.88
C ARG A 14 -11.76 -22.75 3.39
N ASN A 15 -10.53 -23.05 3.80
CA ASN A 15 -10.06 -22.96 5.19
C ASN A 15 -8.54 -22.74 5.13
N THR A 16 -8.08 -21.52 5.39
CA THR A 16 -6.67 -21.16 5.17
C THR A 16 -6.27 -20.02 6.10
N SER A 17 -5.09 -20.09 6.72
CA SER A 17 -4.53 -18.99 7.50
C SER A 17 -3.12 -18.65 7.03
N LEU A 18 -2.79 -17.36 7.07
CA LEU A 18 -1.45 -16.84 6.81
C LEU A 18 -1.03 -15.96 7.98
N ARG A 19 0.16 -16.20 8.54
CA ARG A 19 0.86 -15.21 9.36
C ARG A 19 1.48 -14.17 8.44
N LEU A 20 1.50 -12.92 8.88
CA LEU A 20 2.12 -11.81 8.16
C LEU A 20 3.28 -11.25 9.00
N VAL A 21 4.39 -10.97 8.34
CA VAL A 21 5.57 -10.31 8.91
C VAL A 21 5.74 -8.93 8.23
N PRO A 22 6.73 -8.08 8.56
CA PRO A 22 6.84 -6.75 7.94
C PRO A 22 6.96 -6.73 6.40
N PHE A 23 7.49 -7.78 5.79
CA PHE A 23 7.60 -7.93 4.33
C PHE A 23 7.13 -9.33 3.90
N ASN A 24 6.17 -9.42 2.97
CA ASN A 24 5.55 -10.69 2.56
C ASN A 24 5.55 -10.83 1.03
N LEU A 25 6.23 -11.85 0.49
CA LEU A 25 6.18 -12.19 -0.93
C LEU A 25 5.13 -13.29 -1.16
N VAL A 26 4.08 -13.00 -1.94
CA VAL A 26 2.95 -13.91 -2.18
C VAL A 26 2.96 -14.42 -3.63
N ILE A 27 3.49 -15.63 -3.83
CA ILE A 27 3.59 -16.31 -5.13
C ILE A 27 2.70 -17.56 -5.19
N GLY A 28 2.51 -18.12 -6.39
CA GLY A 28 1.73 -19.33 -6.62
C GLY A 28 0.88 -19.29 -7.90
N PRO A 29 0.16 -20.38 -8.25
CA PRO A 29 -0.61 -20.49 -9.49
C PRO A 29 -1.73 -19.44 -9.65
N ASN A 30 -2.29 -19.34 -10.86
CA ASN A 30 -3.53 -18.61 -11.07
C ASN A 30 -4.70 -19.28 -10.34
N GLY A 31 -5.68 -18.50 -9.86
CA GLY A 31 -6.78 -19.00 -9.02
C GLY A 31 -6.43 -19.30 -7.55
N SER A 32 -5.15 -19.40 -7.15
CA SER A 32 -4.69 -19.80 -5.79
C SER A 32 -5.00 -18.81 -4.64
N GLY A 33 -5.86 -17.82 -4.83
CA GLY A 33 -6.28 -16.90 -3.77
C GLY A 33 -5.37 -15.69 -3.50
N LYS A 34 -4.24 -15.52 -4.21
CA LYS A 34 -3.32 -14.36 -4.05
C LYS A 34 -4.06 -13.01 -4.08
N THR A 35 -4.88 -12.81 -5.11
CA THR A 35 -5.69 -11.59 -5.26
C THR A 35 -6.80 -11.50 -4.20
N SER A 36 -7.30 -12.63 -3.70
CA SER A 36 -8.29 -12.69 -2.63
C SER A 36 -7.72 -12.19 -1.30
N LEU A 37 -6.45 -12.48 -1.01
CA LEU A 37 -5.72 -11.94 0.16
C LEU A 37 -5.60 -10.41 0.08
N ILE A 38 -5.13 -9.87 -1.05
CA ILE A 38 -5.01 -8.41 -1.25
C ILE A 38 -6.40 -7.75 -1.15
N GLN A 39 -7.42 -8.31 -1.81
CA GLN A 39 -8.80 -7.82 -1.75
C GLN A 39 -9.38 -7.85 -0.33
N ALA A 40 -9.05 -8.85 0.48
CA ALA A 40 -9.50 -8.91 1.87
C ALA A 40 -8.88 -7.81 2.74
N ILE A 41 -7.57 -7.55 2.59
CA ILE A 41 -6.86 -6.48 3.30
C ILE A 41 -7.43 -5.09 2.90
N LEU A 42 -7.71 -4.88 1.61
CA LEU A 42 -8.35 -3.65 1.13
C LEU A 42 -9.84 -3.54 1.51
N ARG A 43 -10.53 -4.67 1.69
CA ARG A 43 -11.91 -4.68 2.20
C ARG A 43 -11.95 -4.37 3.69
N LEU A 44 -11.00 -4.87 4.49
CA LEU A 44 -10.83 -4.47 5.90
C LEU A 44 -10.65 -2.94 6.01
N ARG A 45 -9.78 -2.34 5.20
CA ARG A 45 -9.62 -0.87 5.12
C ARG A 45 -10.93 -0.16 4.82
N THR A 46 -11.73 -0.69 3.89
CA THR A 46 -13.01 -0.10 3.51
C THR A 46 -14.04 -0.21 4.62
N LEU A 47 -14.21 -1.39 5.22
CA LEU A 47 -15.21 -1.62 6.27
C LEU A 47 -14.84 -0.93 7.58
N ALA A 48 -13.55 -0.83 7.92
CA ALA A 48 -13.10 -0.11 9.12
C ALA A 48 -13.49 1.38 9.12
N LYS A 49 -13.77 1.99 7.95
CA LYS A 49 -14.27 3.37 7.87
C LYS A 49 -15.75 3.49 8.27
N LEU A 50 -16.55 2.46 8.01
CA LEU A 50 -17.97 2.39 8.34
C LEU A 50 -18.20 2.22 9.86
N PRO A 51 -19.46 2.29 10.34
CA PRO A 51 -19.83 1.79 11.66
C PRO A 51 -19.51 0.30 11.80
N LEU A 52 -19.14 -0.13 13.01
CA LEU A 52 -19.07 -1.54 13.34
C LEU A 52 -20.48 -2.13 13.49
N ALA A 53 -20.63 -3.43 13.27
CA ALA A 53 -21.83 -4.13 13.69
C ALA A 53 -21.83 -4.35 15.21
N ASP A 54 -23.01 -4.38 15.80
CA ASP A 54 -23.22 -4.72 17.20
C ASP A 54 -23.16 -6.26 17.38
N PRO A 55 -22.23 -6.79 18.19
CA PRO A 55 -22.16 -8.23 18.46
C PRO A 55 -23.33 -8.77 19.28
N ALA A 56 -24.16 -7.92 19.92
CA ALA A 56 -25.39 -8.34 20.58
C ALA A 56 -26.53 -8.67 19.59
N VAL A 57 -26.44 -8.20 18.34
CA VAL A 57 -27.42 -8.53 17.29
C VAL A 57 -27.10 -9.91 16.72
N PRO A 58 -28.04 -10.88 16.72
CA PRO A 58 -27.80 -12.17 16.08
C PRO A 58 -27.57 -12.02 14.58
N HIS A 59 -26.52 -12.66 14.06
CA HIS A 59 -26.18 -12.70 12.63
C HIS A 59 -26.43 -14.12 12.06
N PRO A 60 -27.70 -14.56 11.92
CA PRO A 60 -28.06 -15.98 11.85
C PRO A 60 -27.53 -16.74 10.62
N THR A 61 -27.14 -16.05 9.55
CA THR A 61 -26.60 -16.66 8.32
C THR A 61 -25.07 -16.78 8.30
N ARG A 62 -24.37 -16.33 9.35
CA ARG A 62 -22.93 -16.02 9.27
C ARG A 62 -22.01 -16.81 10.22
N ALA A 63 -22.54 -17.52 11.21
CA ALA A 63 -21.72 -18.31 12.16
C ALA A 63 -20.94 -19.45 11.48
N GLU A 64 -21.51 -20.08 10.44
CA GLU A 64 -20.81 -21.04 9.57
C GLU A 64 -20.56 -20.50 8.15
N GLY A 65 -20.76 -19.19 7.94
CA GLY A 65 -20.78 -18.57 6.62
C GLY A 65 -19.38 -18.38 6.01
N PRO A 66 -19.31 -17.75 4.83
CA PRO A 66 -18.08 -17.11 4.37
C PRO A 66 -17.67 -15.99 5.34
N GLY A 67 -16.39 -15.98 5.72
CA GLY A 67 -15.85 -15.06 6.73
C GLY A 67 -14.34 -14.92 6.65
N ILE A 68 -13.82 -13.79 7.14
CA ILE A 68 -12.38 -13.50 7.18
C ILE A 68 -12.04 -12.86 8.52
N VAL A 69 -11.08 -13.44 9.25
CA VAL A 69 -10.65 -12.97 10.57
C VAL A 69 -9.23 -12.43 10.47
N PHE A 70 -8.99 -11.23 11.00
CA PHE A 70 -7.65 -10.66 11.19
C PHE A 70 -7.29 -10.60 12.66
N THR A 71 -6.02 -10.87 12.97
CA THR A 71 -5.41 -10.57 14.26
C THR A 71 -4.21 -9.65 14.05
N PHE A 72 -3.89 -8.84 15.05
CA PHE A 72 -2.93 -7.75 14.91
C PHE A 72 -1.67 -7.99 15.74
N ALA A 73 -0.56 -7.41 15.29
CA ALA A 73 0.68 -7.40 16.06
C ALA A 73 0.60 -6.35 17.19
N PRO A 74 1.43 -6.47 18.25
CA PRO A 74 1.55 -5.47 19.30
C PRO A 74 1.60 -4.02 18.76
N PRO A 75 0.94 -3.05 19.44
CA PRO A 75 0.25 -3.20 20.73
C PRO A 75 -1.14 -3.87 20.64
N HIS A 76 -1.68 -4.12 19.45
CA HIS A 76 -3.10 -4.46 19.23
C HIS A 76 -3.41 -5.97 19.32
N GLU A 77 -2.60 -6.76 20.01
CA GLU A 77 -2.69 -8.23 19.99
C GLU A 77 -3.97 -8.79 20.65
N GLY A 78 -4.56 -8.04 21.58
CA GLY A 78 -5.86 -8.36 22.18
C GLY A 78 -7.07 -8.10 21.25
N VAL A 79 -6.86 -7.53 20.07
CA VAL A 79 -7.93 -7.17 19.13
C VAL A 79 -8.04 -8.20 17.99
N LYS A 80 -9.27 -8.62 17.72
CA LYS A 80 -9.65 -9.46 16.58
C LYS A 80 -10.68 -8.72 15.73
N ALA A 81 -10.46 -8.69 14.41
CA ALA A 81 -11.36 -8.05 13.45
C ALA A 81 -11.98 -9.09 12.52
N SER A 82 -13.28 -9.31 12.66
CA SER A 82 -14.02 -10.38 11.98
C SER A 82 -14.91 -9.78 10.89
N MET A 83 -14.52 -9.95 9.62
CA MET A 83 -15.36 -9.59 8.48
C MET A 83 -16.36 -10.71 8.19
N LEU A 84 -17.65 -10.39 8.25
CA LEU A 84 -18.74 -11.29 7.89
C LEU A 84 -19.24 -11.01 6.47
N CYS A 85 -19.68 -12.07 5.78
CA CYS A 85 -19.92 -12.01 4.35
C CYS A 85 -21.33 -12.46 3.94
N VAL A 86 -21.85 -11.85 2.86
CA VAL A 86 -23.16 -12.19 2.24
C VAL A 86 -23.03 -13.26 1.16
N SER A 87 -21.82 -13.43 0.63
CA SER A 87 -21.46 -14.45 -0.35
C SER A 87 -19.98 -14.81 -0.17
N ASP A 88 -19.52 -15.86 -0.86
CA ASP A 88 -18.09 -16.23 -0.84
C ASP A 88 -17.19 -15.20 -1.52
N VAL A 89 -17.75 -14.19 -2.21
CA VAL A 89 -16.99 -13.10 -2.86
C VAL A 89 -17.09 -11.74 -2.17
N GLN A 90 -18.10 -11.50 -1.33
CA GLN A 90 -18.43 -10.17 -0.80
C GLN A 90 -18.69 -10.17 0.71
N CYS A 91 -17.79 -9.48 1.43
CA CYS A 91 -17.94 -9.17 2.85
C CYS A 91 -18.40 -7.72 3.03
N ASP A 92 -19.39 -7.46 3.89
CA ASP A 92 -20.04 -6.15 4.04
C ASP A 92 -20.04 -5.62 5.47
N THR A 93 -19.72 -6.48 6.43
CA THR A 93 -19.90 -6.25 7.87
C THR A 93 -18.60 -6.49 8.60
N LEU A 94 -18.27 -5.63 9.55
CA LEU A 94 -17.08 -5.75 10.40
C LEU A 94 -17.51 -5.78 11.87
N LEU A 95 -17.15 -6.88 12.55
CA LEU A 95 -17.15 -6.99 14.00
C LEU A 95 -15.73 -6.78 14.52
N VAL A 96 -15.62 -6.20 15.72
CA VAL A 96 -14.36 -6.09 16.47
C VAL A 96 -14.56 -6.69 17.85
N GLU A 97 -13.66 -7.57 18.22
CA GLU A 97 -13.67 -8.33 19.47
C GLU A 97 -12.38 -8.00 20.25
N PRO A 98 -12.45 -7.67 21.55
CA PRO A 98 -13.66 -7.45 22.34
C PRO A 98 -14.42 -6.18 21.93
N ALA A 99 -15.73 -6.18 22.17
CA ALA A 99 -16.60 -5.06 21.87
C ALA A 99 -16.16 -3.79 22.62
N ASN A 100 -16.24 -2.63 21.95
CA ASN A 100 -15.88 -1.32 22.51
C ASN A 100 -14.44 -1.22 23.07
N THR A 101 -13.49 -2.02 22.56
CA THR A 101 -12.06 -1.91 22.95
C THR A 101 -11.49 -0.51 22.74
N SER A 102 -10.70 -0.05 23.72
CA SER A 102 -9.94 1.20 23.72
C SER A 102 -8.99 1.35 22.54
N ASP A 103 -8.57 0.22 21.96
CA ASP A 103 -7.49 0.17 20.99
C ASP A 103 -8.01 0.42 19.56
N TRP A 104 -9.32 0.18 19.34
CA TRP A 104 -9.95 0.27 18.03
C TRP A 104 -9.79 1.63 17.33
N PRO A 105 -9.89 2.81 17.99
CA PRO A 105 -9.67 4.09 17.34
C PRO A 105 -8.26 4.22 16.73
N LEU A 106 -7.22 3.78 17.45
CA LEU A 106 -5.84 3.81 16.95
C LEU A 106 -5.63 2.78 15.83
N LEU A 107 -6.12 1.55 16.03
CA LEU A 107 -6.05 0.49 15.03
C LEU A 107 -6.82 0.84 13.74
N LYS A 108 -7.98 1.51 13.85
CA LYS A 108 -8.76 2.04 12.72
C LYS A 108 -7.96 3.09 11.93
N THR A 109 -7.18 3.94 12.60
CA THR A 109 -6.24 4.87 11.95
C THR A 109 -5.10 4.14 11.25
N GLU A 110 -4.49 3.12 11.86
CA GLU A 110 -3.47 2.27 11.21
C GLU A 110 -4.01 1.55 9.98
N ILE A 111 -5.15 0.86 10.11
CA ILE A 111 -5.87 0.21 9.00
C ILE A 111 -6.23 1.22 7.90
N GLY A 112 -6.57 2.46 8.26
CA GLY A 112 -6.81 3.55 7.32
C GLY A 112 -5.63 3.87 6.41
N ARG A 113 -4.39 3.69 6.90
CA ARG A 113 -3.12 3.91 6.18
C ARG A 113 -2.73 2.77 5.22
N ILE A 114 -3.50 1.69 5.12
CA ILE A 114 -3.26 0.63 4.12
C ILE A 114 -3.34 1.25 2.70
N ARG A 115 -2.23 1.23 1.96
CA ARG A 115 -2.17 1.67 0.55
C ARG A 115 -2.11 0.46 -0.38
N SER A 116 -2.47 0.66 -1.64
CA SER A 116 -2.32 -0.33 -2.72
C SER A 116 -1.74 0.37 -3.92
N PHE A 117 -0.74 -0.24 -4.54
CA PHE A 117 -0.07 0.31 -5.71
C PHE A 117 -0.23 -0.62 -6.91
N LEU A 118 -0.59 -0.03 -8.05
CA LEU A 118 -0.59 -0.61 -9.38
C LEU A 118 0.13 0.42 -10.26
N LEU A 119 1.45 0.45 -10.14
CA LEU A 119 2.32 1.46 -10.73
C LEU A 119 2.23 1.44 -12.26
N ASP A 120 2.05 2.60 -12.87
CA ASP A 120 1.98 2.76 -14.33
C ASP A 120 3.17 3.61 -14.79
N HIS A 121 4.17 2.96 -15.39
CA HIS A 121 5.44 3.60 -15.70
C HIS A 121 5.33 4.74 -16.74
N TYR A 122 4.30 4.73 -17.60
CA TYR A 122 4.04 5.85 -18.51
C TYR A 122 3.59 7.09 -17.72
N GLN A 123 2.58 6.93 -16.85
CA GLN A 123 2.11 8.04 -16.00
C GLN A 123 3.15 8.48 -14.95
N MET A 124 4.07 7.60 -14.53
CA MET A 124 5.18 7.93 -13.64
C MET A 124 6.31 8.73 -14.31
N ALA A 125 6.36 8.72 -15.64
CA ALA A 125 7.32 9.47 -16.43
C ALA A 125 6.82 10.88 -16.81
N GLU A 126 5.51 11.12 -16.73
CA GLU A 126 4.92 12.45 -16.99
C GLU A 126 5.34 13.47 -15.90
N PRO A 127 5.58 14.74 -16.27
CA PRO A 127 5.78 15.81 -15.29
C PRO A 127 4.54 16.02 -14.42
N ALA A 128 4.71 16.00 -13.10
CA ALA A 128 3.64 16.20 -12.14
C ALA A 128 3.55 17.67 -11.70
N LEU A 129 2.37 18.15 -11.28
CA LEU A 129 2.26 19.46 -10.63
C LEU A 129 2.89 19.36 -9.23
N ARG A 130 3.61 20.40 -8.79
CA ARG A 130 4.14 20.47 -7.41
C ARG A 130 3.05 20.43 -6.33
N THR A 131 1.80 20.65 -6.72
CA THR A 131 0.58 20.55 -5.90
C THR A 131 -0.08 19.17 -5.90
N ASP A 132 0.37 18.18 -6.69
CA ASP A 132 -0.15 16.80 -6.72
C ASP A 132 0.14 15.96 -5.45
N GLY A 133 0.57 16.61 -4.37
CA GLY A 133 0.74 16.02 -3.04
C GLY A 133 2.12 15.44 -2.77
N ALA A 134 2.39 15.23 -1.48
CA ALA A 134 3.66 14.68 -0.96
C ALA A 134 3.55 13.20 -0.53
N GLU A 135 2.48 12.51 -0.94
CA GLU A 135 2.28 11.08 -0.74
C GLU A 135 2.02 10.42 -2.11
N LEU A 136 2.70 9.32 -2.40
CA LEU A 136 2.59 8.64 -3.70
C LEU A 136 1.17 8.09 -3.91
N VAL A 137 0.54 8.45 -5.03
CA VAL A 137 -0.79 7.90 -5.40
C VAL A 137 -0.67 6.48 -5.97
N GLY A 138 -1.79 5.76 -6.02
CA GLY A 138 -1.81 4.32 -6.32
C GLY A 138 -1.19 3.89 -7.66
N ASN A 139 -1.10 4.77 -8.66
CA ASN A 139 -0.42 4.48 -9.93
C ASN A 139 0.97 5.13 -10.07
N GLY A 140 1.42 5.86 -9.06
CA GLY A 140 2.74 6.52 -9.04
C GLY A 140 2.86 7.82 -9.84
N ARG A 141 1.80 8.31 -10.51
CA ARG A 141 1.88 9.46 -11.43
C ARG A 141 2.44 10.76 -10.85
N ASN A 142 2.38 10.93 -9.52
CA ASN A 142 2.90 12.11 -8.83
C ASN A 142 4.34 11.93 -8.32
N LEU A 143 5.08 10.90 -8.78
CA LEU A 143 6.43 10.57 -8.31
C LEU A 143 7.38 11.78 -8.31
N ALA A 144 7.41 12.56 -9.38
CA ALA A 144 8.25 13.75 -9.47
C ALA A 144 7.88 14.81 -8.40
N ALA A 145 6.59 15.02 -8.13
CA ALA A 145 6.10 15.93 -7.10
C ALA A 145 6.39 15.43 -5.68
N VAL A 146 6.26 14.12 -5.44
CA VAL A 146 6.59 13.47 -4.15
C VAL A 146 8.09 13.60 -3.87
N LEU A 147 8.96 13.32 -4.85
CA LEU A 147 10.40 13.46 -4.71
C LEU A 147 10.84 14.92 -4.51
N ALA A 148 10.21 15.88 -5.21
CA ALA A 148 10.45 17.31 -5.00
C ALA A 148 10.02 17.76 -3.59
N ALA A 149 8.81 17.39 -3.16
CA ALA A 149 8.32 17.69 -1.82
C ALA A 149 9.16 17.01 -0.73
N MET A 150 9.70 15.82 -0.96
CA MET A 150 10.64 15.15 -0.05
C MET A 150 11.97 15.90 0.03
N ARG A 151 12.54 16.32 -1.11
CA ARG A 151 13.77 17.14 -1.17
C ARG A 151 13.63 18.46 -0.41
N GLU A 152 12.45 19.08 -0.47
CA GLU A 152 12.16 20.37 0.16
C GLU A 152 11.80 20.25 1.65
N ARG A 153 11.02 19.25 2.05
CA ARG A 153 10.46 19.11 3.41
C ARG A 153 11.23 18.16 4.32
N ALA A 154 11.96 17.21 3.74
CA ALA A 154 12.71 16.17 4.43
C ALA A 154 14.04 15.86 3.70
N PRO A 155 14.94 16.86 3.52
CA PRO A 155 16.15 16.71 2.71
C PRO A 155 17.06 15.55 3.15
N ALA A 156 17.08 15.20 4.44
CA ALA A 156 17.81 14.03 4.94
C ALA A 156 17.21 12.68 4.46
N ALA A 157 15.88 12.58 4.35
CA ALA A 157 15.21 11.41 3.79
C ALA A 157 15.42 11.33 2.28
N PHE A 158 15.34 12.45 1.57
CA PHE A 158 15.67 12.52 0.14
C PHE A 158 17.14 12.13 -0.13
N ALA A 159 18.08 12.58 0.70
CA ALA A 159 19.48 12.19 0.58
C ALA A 159 19.71 10.68 0.83
N GLY A 160 18.99 10.09 1.79
CA GLY A 160 19.00 8.64 2.02
C GLY A 160 18.42 7.85 0.84
N LEU A 161 17.28 8.29 0.29
CA LEU A 161 16.67 7.74 -0.92
C LEU A 161 17.64 7.83 -2.11
N ALA A 162 18.23 8.99 -2.35
CA ALA A 162 19.19 9.21 -3.43
C ALA A 162 20.43 8.32 -3.27
N ALA A 163 20.99 8.21 -2.05
CA ALA A 163 22.12 7.31 -1.80
C ALA A 163 21.78 5.84 -2.13
N GLU A 164 20.58 5.36 -1.78
CA GLU A 164 20.15 4.00 -2.08
C GLU A 164 19.87 3.80 -3.60
N VAL A 165 19.32 4.79 -4.29
CA VAL A 165 19.15 4.81 -5.75
C VAL A 165 20.49 4.64 -6.45
N LEU A 166 21.51 5.45 -6.10
CA LEU A 166 22.83 5.40 -6.71
C LEU A 166 23.63 4.15 -6.30
N ARG A 167 23.36 3.58 -5.12
CA ARG A 167 23.93 2.30 -4.68
C ARG A 167 23.35 1.10 -5.44
N LEU A 168 22.12 1.21 -5.95
CA LEU A 168 21.44 0.17 -6.71
C LEU A 168 21.61 0.31 -8.23
N MET A 169 21.82 1.54 -8.73
CA MET A 169 22.02 1.86 -10.14
C MET A 169 23.25 2.78 -10.30
N PRO A 170 24.48 2.24 -10.20
CA PRO A 170 25.73 3.00 -10.17
C PRO A 170 26.11 3.64 -11.51
N GLU A 171 25.36 3.39 -12.58
CA GLU A 171 25.46 4.11 -13.85
C GLU A 171 24.98 5.57 -13.77
N TYR A 172 24.29 5.95 -12.68
CA TYR A 172 23.85 7.31 -12.40
C TYR A 172 24.69 7.97 -11.28
N SER A 173 24.75 9.30 -11.30
CA SER A 173 25.42 10.16 -10.31
C SER A 173 24.46 11.03 -9.48
N GLY A 174 23.19 11.14 -9.88
CA GLY A 174 22.20 11.94 -9.15
C GLY A 174 20.76 11.77 -9.65
N ILE A 175 19.81 12.29 -8.88
CA ILE A 175 18.40 12.43 -9.27
C ILE A 175 18.17 13.89 -9.66
N ASP A 176 17.74 14.12 -10.90
CA ASP A 176 17.28 15.44 -11.33
C ASP A 176 15.76 15.60 -11.14
N LEU A 177 15.36 16.82 -10.80
CA LEU A 177 13.98 17.23 -10.54
C LEU A 177 13.82 18.67 -11.05
N ALA A 178 13.77 18.80 -12.37
CA ALA A 178 13.71 20.07 -13.10
C ALA A 178 12.32 20.70 -13.03
N GLY A 179 12.25 22.02 -12.86
CA GLY A 179 10.99 22.78 -12.92
C GLY A 179 10.54 23.00 -14.36
N GLY A 180 9.26 22.75 -14.64
CA GLY A 180 8.64 22.96 -15.95
C GLY A 180 7.59 24.08 -15.97
N PRO A 181 6.96 24.34 -17.13
CA PRO A 181 5.85 25.27 -17.24
C PRO A 181 4.68 24.91 -16.31
N GLY A 182 3.98 25.93 -15.78
CA GLY A 182 2.77 25.71 -14.98
C GLY A 182 2.99 25.11 -13.58
N ASP A 183 4.14 25.36 -12.95
CA ASP A 183 4.54 24.81 -11.65
C ASP A 183 4.64 23.26 -11.63
N THR A 184 5.01 22.70 -12.79
CA THR A 184 5.33 21.27 -12.92
C THR A 184 6.76 20.97 -12.47
N VAL A 185 7.00 19.69 -12.16
CA VAL A 185 8.33 19.12 -11.97
C VAL A 185 8.45 17.83 -12.79
N ALA A 186 9.50 17.76 -13.60
CA ALA A 186 9.89 16.57 -14.34
C ALA A 186 10.96 15.79 -13.57
N LEU A 187 10.96 14.46 -13.70
CA LEU A 187 11.96 13.57 -13.11
C LEU A 187 13.02 13.21 -14.15
N GLY A 188 14.27 13.09 -13.72
CA GLY A 188 15.35 12.49 -14.50
C GLY A 188 16.42 11.87 -13.61
N LEU A 189 17.34 11.12 -14.19
CA LEU A 189 18.55 10.66 -13.53
C LEU A 189 19.78 11.18 -14.28
N VAL A 190 20.75 11.70 -13.54
CA VAL A 190 22.02 12.20 -14.07
C VAL A 190 22.95 11.02 -14.27
N LEU A 191 23.53 10.83 -15.46
CA LEU A 191 24.51 9.77 -15.72
C LEU A 191 25.84 10.02 -14.96
N GLY A 192 26.54 8.94 -14.62
CA GLY A 192 27.91 9.00 -14.09
C GLY A 192 28.89 9.61 -15.09
N ASP A 193 28.87 9.12 -16.32
CA ASP A 193 29.73 9.59 -17.40
C ASP A 193 29.11 10.81 -18.10
N GLY A 194 29.84 11.94 -18.06
CA GLY A 194 29.48 13.18 -18.76
C GLY A 194 28.34 14.00 -18.16
N GLY A 195 27.65 13.52 -17.12
CA GLY A 195 26.65 14.29 -16.37
C GLY A 195 25.36 14.63 -17.15
N ALA A 196 25.09 13.93 -18.26
CA ALA A 196 23.85 14.12 -19.02
C ALA A 196 22.64 13.57 -18.26
N VAL A 197 21.51 14.29 -18.32
CA VAL A 197 20.26 13.86 -17.69
C VAL A 197 19.50 12.94 -18.64
N VAL A 198 19.15 11.73 -18.19
CA VAL A 198 18.15 10.87 -18.82
C VAL A 198 16.78 11.22 -18.20
N PRO A 199 15.85 11.82 -18.96
CA PRO A 199 14.54 12.19 -18.44
C PRO A 199 13.65 10.95 -18.31
N ALA A 200 12.62 11.02 -17.46
CA ALA A 200 11.89 9.84 -16.99
C ALA A 200 11.22 9.00 -18.09
N GLU A 201 10.82 9.58 -19.21
CA GLU A 201 10.25 8.87 -20.37
C GLU A 201 11.26 7.97 -21.10
N ASN A 202 12.56 8.16 -20.85
CA ASN A 202 13.66 7.32 -21.35
C ASN A 202 14.24 6.39 -20.25
N LEU A 203 13.73 6.41 -19.02
CA LEU A 203 14.12 5.49 -17.96
C LEU A 203 13.39 4.15 -18.09
N SER A 204 14.00 3.06 -17.60
CA SER A 204 13.35 1.75 -17.62
C SER A 204 12.16 1.68 -16.65
N GLN A 205 11.17 0.85 -16.97
CA GLN A 205 10.07 0.52 -16.03
C GLN A 205 10.60 0.07 -14.66
N GLY A 206 11.70 -0.69 -14.62
CA GLY A 206 12.34 -1.13 -13.37
C GLY A 206 12.92 0.03 -12.56
N THR A 207 13.57 0.98 -13.22
CA THR A 207 14.11 2.22 -12.64
C THR A 207 13.00 3.05 -11.99
N LEU A 208 11.92 3.28 -12.72
CA LEU A 208 10.76 4.05 -12.24
C LEU A 208 10.06 3.34 -11.08
N TYR A 209 9.87 2.02 -11.15
CA TYR A 209 9.30 1.24 -10.06
C TYR A 209 10.19 1.21 -8.82
N LEU A 210 11.52 1.15 -8.97
CA LEU A 210 12.46 1.25 -7.84
C LEU A 210 12.36 2.61 -7.15
N LEU A 211 12.39 3.71 -7.92
CA LEU A 211 12.23 5.07 -7.40
C LEU A 211 10.92 5.24 -6.63
N ALA A 212 9.81 4.68 -7.14
CA ALA A 212 8.54 4.66 -6.44
C ALA A 212 8.56 3.84 -5.15
N MET A 213 9.15 2.64 -5.15
CA MET A 213 9.24 1.79 -3.95
C MET A 213 10.08 2.40 -2.84
N LEU A 214 11.14 3.15 -3.19
CA LEU A 214 11.99 3.86 -2.22
C LEU A 214 11.32 5.14 -1.67
N ALA A 215 10.22 5.61 -2.27
CA ALA A 215 9.48 6.80 -1.88
C ALA A 215 8.21 6.53 -1.02
N LEU A 216 8.05 5.30 -0.48
CA LEU A 216 6.86 4.85 0.26
C LEU A 216 6.94 4.98 1.79
#